data_AF-A0A9E5IIF4-F1
#
_entry.id   AF-A0A9E5IIF4-F1
#
_cell.length_a   1.000
_cell.length_b   1.000
_cell.length_c   1.000
_cell.angle_alpha   90.00
_cell.angle_beta   90.00
_cell.angle_gamma   90.00
#
_symmetry.space_group_name_H-M   'P 1'
#
loop_
_entity.id
_entity.type
_entity.pdbx_description
1 polymer ?
#
loop_
_entity_poly.entity_id
_entity_poly.type
_entity_poly.pdbx_seq_one_letter_code
_entity_poly.pdbx_strand_id
1 'polypeptide(L)'
;MSKRKRCLRCGVTKPLSQFSPSARRRDGRISHCKPCNSHIATVSRRKSLDHWLGYLVTKAKSRAKTKGIAFALDETWIAGALKRPYCAVSNLEFDLTHDRRWHIHPLSPSLDRIDSTKGYTPDNVRVVCSWVNTAKSDLSEAHFRKMIGYTAESIYGVTLVH
;
A
#
# COMPACT_ATOMS: atom_id res chain seq x y z
N MET A 1 -21.50 29.62 -24.91
CA MET A 1 -21.27 28.16 -25.05
C MET A 1 -20.10 27.71 -24.18
N SER A 2 -20.22 26.59 -23.45
CA SER A 2 -19.12 26.05 -22.63
C SER A 2 -17.98 25.54 -23.52
N LYS A 3 -16.75 26.01 -23.30
CA LYS A 3 -15.55 25.55 -24.03
C LYS A 3 -15.40 24.03 -23.88
N ARG A 4 -15.06 23.34 -24.97
CA ARG A 4 -14.90 21.87 -25.03
C ARG A 4 -13.48 21.50 -25.46
N LYS A 5 -13.04 20.31 -25.06
CA LYS A 5 -11.71 19.76 -25.37
C LYS A 5 -11.80 18.26 -25.62
N ARG A 6 -11.00 17.77 -26.57
CA ARG A 6 -10.80 16.34 -26.82
C ARG A 6 -9.84 15.74 -25.80
N CYS A 7 -10.24 14.64 -25.15
CA CYS A 7 -9.33 13.90 -24.28
C CYS A 7 -8.31 13.11 -25.12
N LEU A 8 -7.01 13.24 -24.80
CA LEU A 8 -5.95 12.54 -25.54
C LEU A 8 -5.87 11.03 -25.28
N ARG A 9 -6.57 10.53 -24.24
CA ARG A 9 -6.58 9.10 -23.90
C ARG A 9 -7.78 8.36 -24.50
N CYS A 10 -9.00 8.82 -24.20
CA CYS A 10 -10.21 8.16 -24.70
C CYS A 10 -10.74 8.74 -26.01
N GLY A 11 -10.15 9.81 -26.53
CA GLY A 11 -10.55 10.43 -27.80
C GLY A 11 -11.85 11.24 -27.75
N VAL A 12 -12.62 11.20 -26.67
CA VAL A 12 -13.94 11.85 -26.56
C VAL A 12 -13.81 13.36 -26.26
N THR A 13 -14.58 14.18 -26.97
CA THR A 13 -14.73 15.62 -26.72
C THR A 13 -15.71 15.88 -25.56
N LYS A 14 -15.24 16.55 -24.50
CA LYS A 14 -16.00 16.82 -23.29
C LYS A 14 -15.88 18.30 -22.88
N PRO A 15 -16.80 18.84 -22.05
CA PRO A 15 -16.67 20.18 -21.48
C PRO A 15 -15.37 20.33 -20.66
N LEU A 16 -14.78 21.53 -20.63
CA LEU A 16 -13.53 21.77 -19.86
C LEU A 16 -13.66 21.44 -18.36
N SER A 17 -14.87 21.46 -17.78
CA SER A 17 -15.13 21.06 -16.38
C SER A 17 -14.82 19.58 -16.10
N GLN A 18 -14.80 18.74 -17.14
CA GLN A 18 -14.44 17.33 -17.08
C GLN A 18 -12.92 17.09 -17.11
N PHE A 19 -12.12 18.16 -17.07
CA PHE A 19 -10.67 18.12 -17.03
C PHE A 19 -10.18 18.90 -15.80
N SER A 20 -9.18 18.35 -15.10
CA SER A 20 -8.59 19.02 -13.94
C SER A 20 -7.86 20.32 -14.36
N PRO A 21 -7.85 21.36 -13.51
CA PRO A 21 -7.09 22.59 -13.77
C PRO A 21 -5.59 22.35 -13.95
N SER A 22 -4.93 23.17 -14.75
CA SER A 22 -3.47 23.20 -14.89
C SER A 22 -2.99 24.58 -15.31
N ALA A 23 -2.26 25.27 -14.43
CA ALA A 23 -1.70 26.58 -14.71
C ALA A 23 -0.65 26.59 -15.83
N ARG A 24 -0.08 25.42 -16.16
CA ARG A 24 0.98 25.27 -17.17
C ARG A 24 0.46 25.15 -18.60
N ARG A 25 -0.86 25.08 -18.83
CA ARG A 25 -1.46 24.80 -20.14
C ARG A 25 -2.22 26.03 -20.65
N ARG A 26 -2.15 26.28 -21.97
CA ARG A 26 -2.81 27.43 -22.65
C ARG A 26 -4.31 27.55 -22.35
N ASP A 27 -5.00 26.42 -22.22
CA ASP A 27 -6.44 26.35 -21.94
C ASP A 27 -6.78 26.19 -20.45
N GLY A 28 -5.77 26.25 -19.58
CA GLY A 28 -5.91 26.09 -18.13
C GLY A 28 -6.30 24.68 -17.67
N ARG A 29 -6.25 23.66 -18.54
CA ARG A 29 -6.75 22.30 -18.24
C ARG A 29 -5.78 21.21 -18.68
N ILE A 30 -5.72 20.12 -17.92
CA ILE A 30 -4.95 18.93 -18.34
C ILE A 30 -5.51 18.30 -19.63
N SER A 31 -4.74 17.42 -20.27
CA SER A 31 -5.11 16.80 -21.55
C SER A 31 -6.01 15.56 -21.41
N HIS A 32 -6.12 14.99 -20.21
CA HIS A 32 -6.93 13.81 -19.92
C HIS A 32 -8.19 14.20 -19.14
N CYS A 33 -9.33 13.60 -19.50
CA CYS A 33 -10.54 13.78 -18.69
C CYS A 33 -10.35 13.15 -17.30
N LYS A 34 -11.10 13.61 -16.30
CA LYS A 34 -10.98 13.14 -14.91
C LYS A 34 -10.99 11.60 -14.79
N PRO A 35 -11.91 10.84 -15.45
CA PRO A 35 -11.90 9.37 -15.40
C PRO A 35 -10.61 8.76 -15.98
N CYS A 36 -10.15 9.28 -17.13
CA CYS A 36 -8.92 8.80 -17.75
C CYS A 36 -7.70 9.06 -16.88
N ASN A 37 -7.63 10.24 -16.26
CA ASN A 37 -6.55 10.62 -15.37
C ASN A 37 -6.56 9.78 -14.07
N SER A 38 -7.74 9.53 -13.50
CA SER A 38 -7.90 8.65 -12.34
C SER A 38 -7.39 7.24 -12.63
N HIS A 39 -7.78 6.65 -13.76
CA HIS A 39 -7.28 5.33 -14.14
C HIS A 39 -5.75 5.31 -14.34
N ILE A 40 -5.16 6.33 -14.98
CA ILE A 40 -3.70 6.43 -15.10
C ILE A 40 -3.05 6.47 -13.72
N ALA A 41 -3.60 7.26 -12.80
CA ALA A 41 -3.09 7.34 -11.43
C ALA A 41 -3.18 5.98 -10.72
N THR A 42 -4.31 5.27 -10.83
CA THR A 42 -4.47 3.91 -10.26
C THR A 42 -3.47 2.92 -10.83
N VAL A 43 -3.28 2.88 -12.15
CA VAL A 43 -2.28 2.00 -12.79
C VAL A 43 -0.86 2.36 -12.35
N SER A 44 -0.53 3.65 -12.28
CA SER A 44 0.78 4.11 -11.81
C SER A 44 1.03 3.73 -10.35
N ARG A 45 0.01 3.87 -9.48
CA ARG A 45 0.09 3.45 -8.07
C ARG A 45 0.29 1.93 -7.96
N ARG A 46 -0.45 1.15 -8.73
CA ARG A 46 -0.27 -0.31 -8.78
C ARG A 46 1.15 -0.67 -9.22
N LYS A 47 1.64 -0.07 -10.30
CA LYS A 47 3.03 -0.27 -10.76
C LYS A 47 4.05 0.10 -9.68
N SER A 48 3.82 1.17 -8.92
CA SER A 48 4.70 1.52 -7.79
C SER A 48 4.61 0.52 -6.64
N LEU A 49 3.44 -0.05 -6.37
CA LEU A 49 3.26 -1.09 -5.37
C LEU A 49 3.96 -2.39 -5.75
N ASP A 50 3.83 -2.81 -7.02
CA ASP A 50 4.51 -3.99 -7.56
C ASP A 50 6.04 -3.86 -7.40
N HIS A 51 6.58 -2.70 -7.80
CA HIS A 51 8.00 -2.39 -7.65
C HIS A 51 8.42 -2.35 -6.16
N TRP A 52 7.61 -1.75 -5.29
CA TRP A 52 7.88 -1.69 -3.87
C TRP A 52 7.90 -3.07 -3.22
N LEU A 53 6.93 -3.95 -3.52
CA LEU A 53 6.92 -5.31 -2.99
C LEU A 53 8.12 -6.12 -3.48
N GLY A 54 8.50 -5.98 -4.76
CA GLY A 54 9.73 -6.59 -5.26
C GLY A 54 10.95 -6.17 -4.43
N TYR A 55 11.10 -4.87 -4.17
CA TYR A 55 12.14 -4.35 -3.28
C TYR A 55 12.08 -4.94 -1.87
N LEU A 56 10.90 -4.99 -1.25
CA LEU A 56 10.74 -5.58 0.08
C LEU A 56 11.15 -7.05 0.13
N VAL A 57 10.76 -7.85 -0.88
CA VAL A 57 11.12 -9.26 -0.96
C VAL A 57 12.63 -9.44 -1.12
N THR A 58 13.30 -8.59 -1.91
CA THR A 58 14.77 -8.57 -1.98
C THR A 58 15.40 -8.30 -0.61
N LYS A 59 14.88 -7.30 0.14
CA LYS A 59 15.37 -7.00 1.49
C LYS A 59 15.11 -8.13 2.48
N ALA A 60 13.94 -8.78 2.40
CA ALA A 60 13.59 -9.94 3.22
C ALA A 60 14.54 -11.12 2.95
N LYS A 61 14.86 -11.40 1.68
CA LYS A 61 15.82 -12.44 1.29
C LYS A 61 17.20 -12.20 1.91
N SER A 62 17.68 -10.96 1.85
CA SER A 62 18.95 -10.58 2.50
C SER A 62 18.90 -10.80 4.01
N ARG A 63 17.81 -10.37 4.67
CA ARG A 63 17.64 -10.54 6.13
C ARG A 63 17.57 -12.01 6.53
N ALA A 64 16.88 -12.84 5.72
CA ALA A 64 16.77 -14.26 5.95
C ALA A 64 18.14 -14.95 5.92
N LYS A 65 18.97 -14.60 4.93
CA LYS A 65 20.35 -15.07 4.82
C LYS A 65 21.19 -14.67 6.04
N THR A 66 21.14 -13.39 6.45
CA THR A 66 21.90 -12.91 7.61
C THR A 66 21.49 -13.60 8.91
N LYS A 67 20.20 -13.89 9.09
CA LYS A 67 19.66 -14.54 10.30
C LYS A 67 19.70 -16.07 10.24
N GLY A 68 20.07 -16.68 9.12
CA GLY A 68 20.03 -18.13 8.94
C GLY A 68 18.62 -18.73 9.01
N ILE A 69 17.59 -18.01 8.56
CA ILE A 69 16.19 -18.49 8.57
C ILE A 69 15.68 -18.79 7.16
N ALA A 70 14.66 -19.65 7.06
CA ALA A 70 14.08 -20.06 5.79
C ALA A 70 13.54 -18.87 4.96
N PHE A 71 13.64 -19.00 3.63
CA PHE A 71 13.08 -18.04 2.68
C PHE A 71 12.54 -18.80 1.47
N ALA A 72 11.26 -18.62 1.17
CA ALA A 72 10.55 -19.31 0.08
C ALA A 72 9.52 -18.40 -0.63
N LEU A 73 9.68 -17.07 -0.54
CA LEU A 73 8.83 -16.14 -1.29
C LEU A 73 9.34 -16.04 -2.74
N ASP A 74 8.45 -16.28 -3.70
CA ASP A 74 8.74 -16.27 -5.13
C ASP A 74 7.87 -15.24 -5.88
N GLU A 75 8.02 -15.18 -7.21
CA GLU A 75 7.24 -14.27 -8.06
C GLU A 75 5.74 -14.56 -8.02
N THR A 76 5.35 -15.84 -7.84
CA THR A 76 3.95 -16.23 -7.75
C THR A 76 3.29 -15.69 -6.48
N TRP A 77 4.01 -15.75 -5.36
CA TRP A 77 3.58 -15.15 -4.10
C TRP A 77 3.45 -13.63 -4.20
N ILE A 78 4.43 -12.94 -4.82
CA ILE A 78 4.37 -11.49 -5.04
C ILE A 78 3.12 -11.12 -5.84
N ALA A 79 2.89 -11.79 -6.98
CA ALA A 79 1.72 -11.56 -7.82
C ALA A 79 0.40 -11.81 -7.07
N GLY A 80 0.37 -12.79 -6.17
CA GLY A 80 -0.76 -13.07 -5.29
C GLY A 80 -1.00 -11.96 -4.26
N ALA A 81 0.06 -11.51 -3.58
CA ALA A 81 0.01 -10.46 -2.57
C ALA A 81 -0.50 -9.12 -3.13
N LEU A 82 -0.18 -8.82 -4.39
CA LEU A 82 -0.58 -7.59 -5.09
C LEU A 82 -2.04 -7.55 -5.54
N LYS A 83 -2.78 -8.65 -5.43
CA LYS A 83 -4.23 -8.66 -5.72
C LYS A 83 -5.02 -7.81 -4.74
N ARG A 84 -4.46 -7.49 -3.57
CA ARG A 84 -5.07 -6.63 -2.55
C ARG A 84 -4.14 -5.46 -2.25
N PRO A 85 -4.51 -4.21 -2.62
CA PRO A 85 -3.74 -3.03 -2.23
C PRO A 85 -4.02 -2.59 -0.77
N TYR A 86 -4.34 -3.54 0.11
CA TYR A 86 -4.77 -3.30 1.48
C TYR A 86 -3.91 -4.09 2.46
N CYS A 87 -3.64 -3.50 3.61
CA CYS A 87 -3.02 -4.16 4.74
C CYS A 87 -3.82 -5.39 5.18
N ALA A 88 -3.16 -6.54 5.30
CA ALA A 88 -3.82 -7.78 5.72
C ALA A 88 -4.36 -7.76 7.17
N VAL A 89 -3.94 -6.79 8.00
CA VAL A 89 -4.38 -6.66 9.40
C VAL A 89 -5.38 -5.54 9.57
N SER A 90 -5.02 -4.31 9.14
CA SER A 90 -5.85 -3.12 9.37
C SER A 90 -6.87 -2.87 8.25
N ASN A 91 -6.78 -3.59 7.13
CA ASN A 91 -7.61 -3.40 5.93
C ASN A 91 -7.55 -1.98 5.32
N LEU A 92 -6.54 -1.18 5.69
CA LEU A 92 -6.30 0.14 5.12
C LEU A 92 -5.55 0.04 3.79
N GLU A 93 -5.89 0.92 2.85
CA GLU A 93 -5.21 0.99 1.55
C GLU A 93 -3.75 1.43 1.75
N PHE A 94 -2.84 0.83 1.00
CA PHE A 94 -1.44 1.23 1.05
C PHE A 94 -1.23 2.63 0.46
N ASP A 95 -0.34 3.39 1.09
CA ASP A 95 0.06 4.70 0.62
C ASP A 95 1.59 4.82 0.57
N LEU A 96 2.08 5.01 -0.65
CA LEU A 96 3.48 5.19 -1.03
C LEU A 96 3.83 6.65 -1.32
N THR A 97 2.94 7.59 -0.99
CA THR A 97 3.23 9.01 -1.14
C THR A 97 4.39 9.42 -0.24
N HIS A 98 5.23 10.32 -0.76
CA HIS A 98 6.32 10.90 0.01
C HIS A 98 5.82 12.13 0.76
N ASP A 99 5.96 12.12 2.08
CA ASP A 99 5.68 13.25 2.97
C ASP A 99 6.91 13.49 3.85
N ARG A 100 7.38 14.74 3.92
CA ARG A 100 8.59 15.12 4.69
C ARG A 100 8.44 14.90 6.20
N ARG A 101 7.22 14.70 6.70
CA ARG A 101 6.94 14.36 8.11
C ARG A 101 7.41 12.97 8.47
N TRP A 102 7.56 12.08 7.49
CA TRP A 102 7.83 10.66 7.73
C TRP A 102 9.02 10.20 6.90
N HIS A 103 9.95 9.48 7.53
CA HIS A 103 10.99 8.78 6.77
C HIS A 103 10.38 7.70 5.85
N ILE A 104 9.37 6.99 6.35
CA ILE A 104 8.53 6.04 5.62
C ILE A 104 7.08 6.34 6.01
N HIS A 105 6.19 6.47 5.03
CA HIS A 105 4.79 6.76 5.30
C HIS A 105 4.16 5.62 6.14
N PRO A 106 3.35 5.91 7.18
CA PRO A 106 2.79 4.88 8.07
C PRO A 106 2.01 3.77 7.33
N LEU A 107 1.32 4.16 6.25
CA LEU A 107 0.54 3.25 5.40
C LEU A 107 1.35 2.65 4.25
N SER A 108 2.66 2.86 4.16
CA SER A 108 3.49 2.17 3.17
C SER A 108 3.50 0.66 3.43
N PRO A 109 3.57 -0.20 2.41
CA PRO A 109 3.61 -1.64 2.60
C PRO A 109 4.90 -2.10 3.28
N SER A 110 4.78 -3.17 4.07
CA SER A 110 5.87 -3.92 4.71
C SER A 110 5.55 -5.41 4.72
N LEU A 111 6.58 -6.24 4.81
CA LEU A 111 6.45 -7.69 5.00
C LEU A 111 6.48 -8.01 6.50
N ASP A 112 5.39 -8.60 7.01
CA ASP A 112 5.28 -9.10 8.39
C ASP A 112 5.36 -10.63 8.39
N ARG A 113 6.15 -11.17 9.33
CA ARG A 113 6.17 -12.61 9.63
C ARG A 113 5.15 -12.86 10.72
N ILE A 114 4.07 -13.58 10.41
CA ILE A 114 2.96 -13.87 11.34
C ILE A 114 3.51 -14.48 12.62
N ASP A 115 4.37 -15.49 12.48
CA ASP A 115 5.25 -15.99 13.52
C ASP A 115 6.68 -15.49 13.30
N SER A 116 7.14 -14.59 14.18
CA SER A 116 8.48 -13.98 14.12
C SER A 116 9.61 -14.98 14.42
N THR A 117 9.31 -16.17 14.93
CA THR A 117 10.30 -17.26 15.13
C THR A 117 10.59 -18.05 13.85
N LYS A 118 9.69 -17.96 12.85
CA LYS A 118 9.79 -18.68 11.57
C LYS A 118 10.40 -17.83 10.45
N GLY A 119 10.66 -18.47 9.32
CA GLY A 119 11.22 -17.83 8.11
C GLY A 119 10.22 -17.00 7.31
N TYR A 120 10.67 -16.53 6.14
CA TYR A 120 9.83 -15.87 5.14
C TYR A 120 9.26 -16.91 4.17
N THR A 121 8.14 -17.53 4.52
CA THR A 121 7.46 -18.54 3.70
C THR A 121 6.04 -18.08 3.33
N PRO A 122 5.46 -18.58 2.22
CA PRO A 122 4.13 -18.18 1.77
C PRO A 122 3.02 -18.27 2.83
N ASP A 123 3.10 -19.25 3.74
CA ASP A 123 2.16 -19.50 4.83
C ASP A 123 2.41 -18.64 6.09
N ASN A 124 3.62 -18.09 6.23
CA ASN A 124 4.04 -17.31 7.42
C ASN A 124 4.18 -15.80 7.14
N VAL A 125 3.98 -15.34 5.91
CA VAL A 125 4.18 -13.93 5.54
C VAL A 125 2.89 -13.30 5.04
N ARG A 126 2.63 -12.08 5.50
CA ARG A 126 1.57 -11.21 4.99
C ARG A 126 2.10 -9.80 4.71
N VAL A 127 1.44 -9.09 3.81
CA VAL A 127 1.74 -7.67 3.55
C VAL A 127 0.89 -6.81 4.48
N VAL A 128 1.52 -5.94 5.25
CA VAL A 128 0.86 -5.03 6.21
C VAL A 128 1.37 -3.61 6.03
N CYS A 129 0.68 -2.62 6.60
CA CYS A 129 1.21 -1.25 6.65
C CYS A 129 2.45 -1.19 7.56
N SER A 130 3.38 -0.29 7.27
CA SER A 130 4.65 -0.16 7.99
C SER A 130 4.43 0.05 9.48
N TRP A 131 3.46 0.88 9.88
CA TRP A 131 3.15 1.10 11.29
C TRP A 131 2.61 -0.15 12.02
N VAL A 132 1.91 -1.06 11.33
CA VAL A 132 1.42 -2.32 11.90
C VAL A 132 2.60 -3.24 12.15
N ASN A 133 3.51 -3.36 11.17
CA ASN A 133 4.73 -4.13 11.34
C ASN A 133 5.61 -3.57 12.46
N THR A 134 5.72 -2.24 12.56
CA THR A 134 6.45 -1.58 13.65
C THR A 134 5.81 -1.84 15.01
N ALA A 135 4.48 -1.74 15.12
CA ALA A 135 3.75 -1.97 16.37
C ALA A 135 3.80 -3.44 16.81
N LYS A 136 3.70 -4.40 15.87
CA LYS A 136 3.85 -5.83 16.16
C LYS A 136 5.28 -6.17 16.56
N SER A 137 6.27 -5.67 15.83
CA SER A 137 7.68 -5.98 16.07
C SER A 137 7.89 -7.51 16.20
N ASP A 138 8.54 -7.96 17.27
CA ASP A 138 8.76 -9.38 17.58
C ASP A 138 7.67 -9.99 18.49
N LEU A 139 6.55 -9.27 18.76
CA LEU A 139 5.43 -9.86 19.49
C LEU A 139 4.84 -11.04 18.72
N SER A 140 4.45 -12.08 19.46
CA SER A 140 3.60 -13.14 18.92
C SER A 140 2.24 -12.56 18.50
N GLU A 141 1.57 -13.22 17.56
CA GLU A 141 0.23 -12.80 17.11
C GLU A 141 -0.76 -12.67 18.30
N ALA A 142 -0.66 -13.56 19.28
CA ALA A 142 -1.49 -13.52 20.49
C ALA A 142 -1.20 -12.29 21.37
N HIS A 143 0.07 -11.97 21.61
CA HIS A 143 0.44 -10.78 22.38
C HIS A 143 0.07 -9.49 21.64
N PHE A 144 0.24 -9.47 20.32
CA PHE A 144 -0.15 -8.33 19.49
C PHE A 144 -1.65 -8.06 19.57
N ARG A 145 -2.49 -9.11 19.46
CA ARG A 145 -3.95 -9.00 19.63
C ARG A 145 -4.35 -8.51 21.02
N LYS A 146 -3.72 -9.02 22.09
CA LYS A 146 -3.97 -8.55 23.46
C LYS A 146 -3.61 -7.08 23.63
N MET A 147 -2.47 -6.65 23.08
CA MET A 147 -2.03 -5.25 23.14
C MET A 147 -3.04 -4.32 22.44
N ILE A 148 -3.56 -4.71 21.27
CA ILE A 148 -4.62 -3.95 20.60
C ILE A 148 -5.89 -3.90 21.45
N GLY A 149 -6.31 -5.03 22.03
CA GLY A 149 -7.50 -5.10 22.89
C GLY A 149 -7.41 -4.18 24.11
N TYR A 150 -6.33 -4.29 24.89
CA TYR A 150 -6.13 -3.46 26.08
C TYR A 150 -6.01 -1.97 25.75
N THR A 151 -5.34 -1.61 24.64
CA THR A 151 -5.21 -0.20 24.25
C THR A 151 -6.53 0.37 23.72
N ALA A 152 -7.31 -0.41 22.97
CA ALA A 152 -8.64 0.00 22.50
C ALA A 152 -9.61 0.26 23.66
N GLU A 153 -9.63 -0.64 24.65
CA GLU A 153 -10.43 -0.49 25.85
C GLU A 153 -9.98 0.71 26.69
N SER A 154 -8.68 0.85 26.94
CA SER A 154 -8.15 1.94 27.77
C SER A 154 -8.30 3.34 27.13
N ILE A 155 -8.17 3.46 25.81
CA ILE A 155 -8.19 4.77 25.13
C ILE A 155 -9.61 5.15 24.72
N TYR A 156 -10.40 4.18 24.27
CA TYR A 156 -11.69 4.45 23.64
C TYR A 156 -12.89 3.83 24.37
N GLY A 157 -12.66 3.06 25.45
CA GLY A 157 -13.73 2.33 26.14
C GLY A 157 -14.35 1.21 25.30
N VAL A 158 -13.63 0.72 24.28
CA VAL A 158 -14.13 -0.33 23.37
C VAL A 158 -13.48 -1.67 23.70
N THR A 159 -14.29 -2.62 24.16
CA THR A 159 -13.86 -4.01 24.33
C THR A 159 -13.99 -4.75 23.00
N LEU A 160 -12.85 -5.19 22.44
CA LEU A 160 -12.84 -6.02 21.24
C LEU A 160 -13.16 -7.46 21.64
N VAL A 161 -14.38 -7.92 21.34
CA VAL A 161 -14.78 -9.31 21.56
C VAL A 161 -14.10 -10.17 20.49
N HIS A 162 -13.34 -11.17 20.93
CA HIS A 162 -12.54 -12.06 20.07
C HIS A 162 -13.39 -12.86 19.08
#